data_AF-A0A2W5E2T7-F1
#
_entry.id   AF-A0A2W5E2T7-F1
#
_cell.length_a   1.000
_cell.length_b   1.000
_cell.length_c   1.000
_cell.angle_alpha   90.00
_cell.angle_beta   90.00
_cell.angle_gamma   90.00
#
_symmetry.space_group_name_H-M   'P 1'
#
loop_
_entity.id
_entity.type
_entity.pdbx_description
1 polymer ?
#
loop_
_entity_poly.entity_id
_entity_poly.type
_entity_poly.pdbx_seq_one_letter_code
_entity_poly.pdbx_strand_id
1 'polypeptide(L)'
;GRQNDVEGHMENTNGNFITGIPFIDNNIWGDQSEMPAKFQNESTVKFFMLPLILGLLGFFFQLNKDFGRFYAILSLFILTSVGIVFYTGVKPFEPRERDYAMVGSFYAFAIWIGLGVAAIYWFLQKKVKQKYAQIAIGVILMGIPLMMGFQNYNVHDRSGRYAAYDYAYSSLKSLPKNDIMFVYGDNDTYPVWAIQETEEFRKDVKVVNFTLLSTPWNIDQVKRRTYDSMPVPSTLTHEDYREGSNDQVYMMTKDDWSNIFANLKDQGAPDTEFAAFRKYLTQDSMTLKEAINFLKMKSPEKDEIVKMIFGEERYEKFNFLPVSKFVLPVNVNNAVKSGIITPAEAQKAEKQIVIDYKGSSMFKNNMMMLDILANFDWKRPIN
;
A
#
# COMPACT_ATOMS: atom_id res chain seq x y z
N GLY A 1 -16.57 -2.96 24.73
CA GLY A 1 -15.40 -3.84 24.88
C GLY A 1 -15.42 -4.83 23.74
N ARG A 2 -14.54 -5.83 23.77
CA ARG A 2 -14.33 -6.79 22.69
C ARG A 2 -14.30 -8.21 23.25
N GLN A 3 -14.93 -9.15 22.53
CA GLN A 3 -15.04 -10.56 22.92
C GLN A 3 -13.69 -11.26 22.83
N ASN A 4 -13.00 -11.11 21.69
CA ASN A 4 -11.66 -11.59 21.38
C ASN A 4 -11.19 -10.94 20.06
N ASP A 5 -9.95 -11.19 19.65
CA ASP A 5 -9.35 -10.71 18.39
C ASP A 5 -9.52 -11.66 17.20
N VAL A 6 -10.41 -12.66 17.29
CA VAL A 6 -10.73 -13.53 16.15
C VAL A 6 -11.59 -12.76 15.16
N GLU A 7 -11.24 -12.83 13.87
CA GLU A 7 -12.01 -12.21 12.80
C GLU A 7 -13.42 -12.82 12.73
N GLY A 8 -14.44 -11.95 12.85
CA GLY A 8 -15.84 -12.36 12.88
C GLY A 8 -16.51 -12.22 11.50
N HIS A 9 -17.26 -13.24 11.14
CA HIS A 9 -18.15 -13.33 9.99
C HIS A 9 -19.60 -13.58 10.44
N MET A 10 -20.05 -12.79 11.44
CA MET A 10 -21.38 -12.85 12.08
C MET A 10 -21.56 -14.00 13.09
N GLU A 11 -20.52 -14.75 13.44
CA GLU A 11 -20.59 -15.74 14.51
C GLU A 11 -20.70 -15.07 15.88
N ASN A 12 -21.43 -15.69 16.80
CA ASN A 12 -21.58 -15.21 18.17
C ASN A 12 -20.33 -15.40 19.06
N THR A 13 -19.25 -15.95 18.50
CA THR A 13 -18.01 -16.32 19.23
C THR A 13 -16.77 -15.57 18.76
N ASN A 14 -16.85 -14.81 17.66
CA ASN A 14 -15.68 -14.18 17.04
C ASN A 14 -15.84 -12.66 16.97
N GLY A 15 -14.94 -11.93 17.64
CA GLY A 15 -14.76 -10.49 17.40
C GLY A 15 -15.92 -9.59 17.85
N ASN A 16 -16.93 -10.10 18.55
CA ASN A 16 -18.12 -9.31 18.90
C ASN A 16 -17.83 -8.20 19.92
N PHE A 17 -18.65 -7.13 19.90
CA PHE A 17 -18.63 -6.17 21.00
C PHE A 17 -19.29 -6.80 22.23
N ILE A 18 -18.67 -6.61 23.40
CA ILE A 18 -19.26 -7.00 24.68
C ILE A 18 -19.23 -5.83 25.67
N THR A 19 -20.21 -5.81 26.56
CA THR A 19 -20.37 -4.78 27.58
C THR A 19 -19.66 -5.16 28.87
N GLY A 20 -19.63 -6.45 29.22
CA GLY A 20 -19.27 -6.95 30.54
C GLY A 20 -20.45 -7.10 31.50
N ILE A 21 -21.67 -6.85 31.03
CA ILE A 21 -22.91 -6.98 31.80
C ILE A 21 -23.62 -8.25 31.30
N PRO A 22 -23.65 -9.35 32.08
CA PRO A 22 -24.17 -10.65 31.61
C PRO A 22 -25.59 -10.58 31.06
N PHE A 23 -26.46 -9.77 31.67
CA PHE A 23 -27.83 -9.60 31.18
C PHE A 23 -27.89 -9.02 29.75
N ILE A 24 -26.97 -8.14 29.37
CA ILE A 24 -26.92 -7.59 28.01
C ILE A 24 -26.22 -8.58 27.09
N ASP A 25 -25.01 -9.01 27.48
CA ASP A 25 -24.15 -9.81 26.61
C ASP A 25 -24.77 -11.18 26.32
N ASN A 26 -25.37 -11.84 27.32
CA ASN A 26 -25.97 -13.16 27.15
C ASN A 26 -27.22 -13.14 26.27
N ASN A 27 -27.96 -12.03 26.26
CA ASN A 27 -29.14 -11.87 25.40
C ASN A 27 -28.77 -11.65 23.93
N ILE A 28 -27.58 -11.10 23.64
CA ILE A 28 -27.15 -10.83 22.26
C ILE A 28 -26.36 -12.02 21.70
N TRP A 29 -25.45 -12.59 22.49
CA TRP A 29 -24.44 -13.54 22.00
C TRP A 29 -24.57 -14.96 22.58
N GLY A 30 -25.43 -15.16 23.58
CA GLY A 30 -25.46 -16.38 24.39
C GLY A 30 -24.52 -16.29 25.60
N ASP A 31 -24.57 -17.29 26.48
CA ASP A 31 -23.87 -17.23 27.78
C ASP A 31 -22.35 -17.09 27.61
N GLN A 32 -21.83 -15.90 27.96
CA GLN A 32 -20.42 -15.61 27.83
C GLN A 32 -19.55 -16.35 28.85
N SER A 33 -20.13 -16.85 29.94
CA SER A 33 -19.40 -17.62 30.95
C SER A 33 -19.10 -19.06 30.51
N GLU A 34 -19.92 -19.60 29.60
CA GLU A 34 -19.76 -20.94 29.01
C GLU A 34 -18.94 -20.91 27.71
N MET A 35 -18.30 -19.78 27.40
CA MET A 35 -17.52 -19.62 26.17
C MET A 35 -16.29 -20.53 26.20
N PRO A 36 -16.07 -21.37 25.16
CA PRO A 36 -14.89 -22.23 25.10
C PRO A 36 -13.59 -21.43 25.24
N ALA A 37 -12.64 -21.96 26.01
CA ALA A 37 -11.38 -21.28 26.34
C ALA A 37 -10.59 -20.78 25.11
N LYS A 38 -10.70 -21.44 23.95
CA LYS A 38 -10.05 -21.02 22.70
C LYS A 38 -10.50 -19.64 22.18
N PHE A 39 -11.66 -19.16 22.61
CA PHE A 39 -12.22 -17.86 22.22
C PHE A 39 -12.02 -16.78 23.29
N GLN A 40 -11.37 -17.11 24.41
CA GLN A 40 -10.99 -16.14 25.42
C GLN A 40 -9.48 -15.90 25.33
N ASN A 41 -9.10 -14.64 25.19
CA ASN A 41 -7.68 -14.26 25.11
C ASN A 41 -7.47 -12.87 25.70
N GLU A 42 -6.25 -12.37 25.61
CA GLU A 42 -5.89 -11.06 26.17
C GLU A 42 -6.77 -9.94 25.61
N SER A 43 -7.26 -10.09 24.37
CA SER A 43 -8.15 -9.14 23.68
C SER A 43 -9.59 -9.12 24.21
N THR A 44 -9.93 -9.97 25.18
CA THR A 44 -11.23 -9.94 25.87
C THR A 44 -11.30 -8.77 26.86
N VAL A 45 -11.96 -7.67 26.50
CA VAL A 45 -12.04 -6.43 27.29
C VAL A 45 -13.48 -5.93 27.49
N LYS A 46 -13.79 -5.36 28.66
CA LYS A 46 -15.14 -5.00 29.14
C LYS A 46 -15.17 -3.59 29.75
N PHE A 47 -15.88 -2.64 29.12
CA PHE A 47 -15.96 -1.26 29.62
C PHE A 47 -17.26 -0.91 30.37
N PHE A 48 -18.16 -1.88 30.55
CA PHE A 48 -19.42 -1.75 31.29
C PHE A 48 -20.32 -0.60 30.80
N MET A 49 -20.21 -0.24 29.53
CA MET A 49 -20.83 0.93 28.91
C MET A 49 -20.51 2.28 29.59
N LEU A 50 -19.59 2.34 30.55
CA LEU A 50 -19.30 3.57 31.31
C LEU A 50 -18.83 4.73 30.41
N PRO A 51 -17.91 4.53 29.44
CA PRO A 51 -17.51 5.61 28.55
C PRO A 51 -18.65 6.05 27.63
N LEU A 52 -19.49 5.11 27.16
CA LEU A 52 -20.65 5.43 26.33
C LEU A 52 -21.66 6.27 27.12
N ILE A 53 -21.98 5.88 28.35
CA ILE A 53 -22.90 6.60 29.23
C ILE A 53 -22.39 8.02 29.50
N LEU A 54 -21.12 8.18 29.86
CA LEU A 54 -20.52 9.51 30.04
C LEU A 54 -20.58 10.35 28.76
N GLY A 55 -20.24 9.75 27.62
CA GLY A 55 -20.33 10.43 26.32
C GLY A 55 -21.75 10.91 26.02
N LEU A 56 -22.77 10.08 26.25
CA LEU A 56 -24.16 10.48 26.06
C LEU A 56 -24.58 11.59 27.04
N LEU A 57 -24.16 11.53 28.31
CA LEU A 57 -24.41 12.59 29.27
C LEU A 57 -23.82 13.93 28.81
N GLY A 58 -22.58 13.92 28.32
CA GLY A 58 -21.94 15.13 27.80
C GLY A 58 -22.54 15.63 26.49
N PHE A 59 -22.93 14.71 25.61
CA PHE A 59 -23.64 15.01 24.37
C PHE A 59 -24.92 15.81 24.67
N PHE A 60 -25.80 15.28 25.52
CA PHE A 60 -27.05 15.95 25.87
C PHE A 60 -26.81 17.21 26.72
N PHE A 61 -25.79 17.20 27.59
CA PHE A 61 -25.43 18.39 28.35
C PHE A 61 -25.01 19.54 27.43
N GLN A 62 -24.15 19.27 26.45
CA GLN A 62 -23.70 20.28 25.49
C GLN A 62 -24.83 20.73 24.57
N LEU A 63 -25.63 19.80 24.04
CA LEU A 63 -26.80 20.09 23.20
C LEU A 63 -27.71 21.13 23.83
N ASN A 64 -27.96 21.01 25.14
CA ASN A 64 -28.85 21.92 25.88
C ASN A 64 -28.19 23.23 26.32
N LYS A 65 -26.85 23.30 26.33
CA LYS A 65 -26.10 24.44 26.91
C LYS A 65 -25.45 25.33 25.86
N ASP A 66 -24.95 24.75 24.78
CA ASP A 66 -24.19 25.43 23.73
C ASP A 66 -24.42 24.72 22.39
N PHE A 67 -25.57 25.01 21.77
CA PHE A 67 -25.96 24.38 20.51
C PHE A 67 -24.96 24.67 19.38
N GLY A 68 -24.39 25.87 19.33
CA GLY A 68 -23.45 26.25 18.27
C GLY A 68 -22.20 25.38 18.26
N ARG A 69 -21.55 25.22 19.42
CA ARG A 69 -20.38 24.33 19.53
C ARG A 69 -20.77 22.85 19.49
N PHE A 70 -21.94 22.50 20.01
CA PHE A 70 -22.46 21.14 19.88
C PHE A 70 -22.59 20.75 18.40
N TYR A 71 -23.20 21.62 17.58
CA TYR A 71 -23.37 21.38 16.16
C TYR A 71 -22.03 21.18 15.46
N ALA A 72 -21.02 21.99 15.77
CA ALA A 72 -19.68 21.84 15.21
C ALA A 72 -19.05 20.46 15.54
N ILE A 73 -19.13 20.01 16.80
CA ILE A 73 -18.61 18.69 17.21
C ILE A 73 -19.44 17.56 16.59
N LEU A 74 -20.77 17.71 16.53
CA LEU A 74 -21.66 16.74 15.89
C LEU A 74 -21.34 16.59 14.40
N SER A 75 -21.15 17.69 13.68
CA SER A 75 -20.75 17.67 12.27
C SER A 75 -19.42 16.95 12.09
N LEU A 76 -18.42 17.26 12.94
CA LEU A 76 -17.13 16.56 12.93
C LEU A 76 -17.32 15.05 13.18
N PHE A 77 -18.08 14.68 14.21
CA PHE A 77 -18.36 13.29 14.56
C PHE A 77 -19.01 12.54 13.41
N ILE A 78 -20.06 13.10 12.79
CA ILE A 78 -20.78 12.44 11.68
C ILE A 78 -19.87 12.29 10.46
N LEU A 79 -19.18 13.36 10.06
CA LEU A 79 -18.30 13.34 8.88
C LEU A 79 -17.15 12.35 9.07
N THR A 80 -16.54 12.31 10.26
CA THR A 80 -15.41 11.42 10.57
C THR A 80 -15.82 10.05 11.09
N SER A 81 -17.13 9.74 11.08
CA SER A 81 -17.65 8.40 11.36
C SER A 81 -18.39 7.83 10.14
N VAL A 82 -19.72 7.90 10.14
CA VAL A 82 -20.59 7.37 9.09
C VAL A 82 -20.26 7.99 7.73
N GLY A 83 -19.84 9.26 7.70
CA GLY A 83 -19.41 9.95 6.50
C GLY A 83 -18.22 9.27 5.81
N ILE A 84 -17.16 8.93 6.56
CA ILE A 84 -15.99 8.22 6.03
C ILE A 84 -16.39 6.81 5.56
N VAL A 85 -17.20 6.09 6.34
CA VAL A 85 -17.64 4.72 5.98
C VAL A 85 -18.40 4.73 4.66
N PHE A 86 -19.32 5.67 4.49
CA PHE A 86 -20.10 5.83 3.26
C PHE A 86 -19.22 6.28 2.09
N TYR A 87 -18.39 7.30 2.29
CA TYR A 87 -17.53 7.87 1.26
C TYR A 87 -16.50 6.87 0.71
N THR A 88 -15.89 6.09 1.61
CA THR A 88 -14.85 5.12 1.23
C THR A 88 -15.42 3.76 0.81
N GLY A 89 -16.74 3.54 0.96
CA GLY A 89 -17.38 2.28 0.59
C GLY A 89 -16.79 1.06 1.31
N VAL A 90 -16.59 1.17 2.63
CA VAL A 90 -15.96 0.11 3.43
C VAL A 90 -16.73 -1.20 3.26
N LYS A 91 -16.02 -2.25 2.84
CA LYS A 91 -16.60 -3.58 2.67
C LYS A 91 -16.69 -4.29 4.02
N PRO A 92 -17.74 -5.11 4.25
CA PRO A 92 -17.76 -6.00 5.40
C PRO A 92 -16.65 -7.07 5.27
N PHE A 93 -16.20 -7.60 6.42
CA PHE A 93 -15.24 -8.71 6.51
C PHE A 93 -13.88 -8.42 5.83
N GLU A 94 -13.31 -7.27 6.16
CA GLU A 94 -11.93 -6.94 5.78
C GLU A 94 -10.95 -7.58 6.77
N PRO A 95 -9.78 -8.08 6.31
CA PRO A 95 -8.82 -8.85 7.12
C PRO A 95 -8.11 -8.03 8.22
N ARG A 96 -8.52 -6.78 8.40
CA ARG A 96 -8.02 -5.87 9.43
C ARG A 96 -9.05 -4.80 9.75
N GLU A 97 -9.10 -4.44 11.01
CA GLU A 97 -9.83 -3.28 11.50
C GLU A 97 -9.21 -1.99 10.96
N ARG A 98 -10.07 -1.03 10.56
CA ARG A 98 -9.66 0.26 9.99
C ARG A 98 -10.00 1.44 10.89
N ASP A 99 -9.94 1.21 12.19
CA ASP A 99 -10.31 2.16 13.25
C ASP A 99 -9.51 3.46 13.15
N TYR A 100 -8.28 3.40 12.62
CA TYR A 100 -7.43 4.55 12.37
C TYR A 100 -8.08 5.57 11.42
N ALA A 101 -8.94 5.14 10.50
CA ALA A 101 -9.68 6.03 9.62
C ALA A 101 -10.77 6.82 10.38
N MET A 102 -11.19 6.32 11.54
CA MET A 102 -12.30 6.82 12.34
C MET A 102 -11.84 7.60 13.58
N VAL A 103 -10.53 7.80 13.73
CA VAL A 103 -9.90 8.46 14.90
C VAL A 103 -10.52 9.83 15.19
N GLY A 104 -10.91 10.59 14.16
CA GLY A 104 -11.59 11.88 14.33
C GLY A 104 -12.89 11.77 15.14
N SER A 105 -13.66 10.69 14.92
CA SER A 105 -14.92 10.45 15.63
C SER A 105 -14.66 10.03 17.09
N PHE A 106 -13.58 9.30 17.34
CA PHE A 106 -13.17 8.93 18.71
C PHE A 106 -12.78 10.15 19.52
N TYR A 107 -12.06 11.11 18.92
CA TYR A 107 -11.73 12.37 19.59
C TYR A 107 -12.99 13.21 19.87
N ALA A 108 -13.90 13.32 18.90
CA ALA A 108 -15.17 14.02 19.12
C ALA A 108 -15.98 13.40 20.27
N PHE A 109 -16.07 12.07 20.32
CA PHE A 109 -16.77 11.38 21.40
C PHE A 109 -16.05 11.50 22.75
N ALA A 110 -14.72 11.50 22.78
CA ALA A 110 -13.93 11.73 23.99
C ALA A 110 -14.16 13.12 24.59
N ILE A 111 -14.38 14.15 23.77
CA ILE A 111 -14.80 15.47 24.25
C ILE A 111 -16.13 15.37 24.98
N TRP A 112 -17.11 14.64 24.43
CA TRP A 112 -18.38 14.41 25.11
C TRP A 112 -18.23 13.59 26.39
N ILE A 113 -17.31 12.62 26.47
CA ILE A 113 -17.01 11.93 27.74
C ILE A 113 -16.57 12.93 28.82
N GLY A 114 -15.64 13.85 28.48
CA GLY A 114 -15.20 14.91 29.38
C GLY A 114 -16.34 15.86 29.79
N LEU A 115 -17.18 16.24 28.84
CA LEU A 115 -18.38 17.05 29.13
C LEU A 115 -19.41 16.29 29.96
N GLY A 116 -19.46 14.96 29.89
CA GLY A 116 -20.29 14.11 30.74
C GLY A 116 -19.86 14.18 32.20
N VAL A 117 -18.54 14.16 32.45
CA VAL A 117 -17.99 14.42 33.79
C VAL A 117 -18.39 15.83 34.26
N ALA A 118 -18.25 16.84 33.41
CA ALA A 118 -18.67 18.21 33.73
C ALA A 118 -20.18 18.31 34.02
N ALA A 119 -21.01 17.57 33.30
CA ALA A 119 -22.46 17.52 33.49
C ALA A 119 -22.82 16.93 34.87
N ILE A 120 -22.16 15.83 35.26
CA ILE A 120 -22.32 15.21 36.58
C ILE A 120 -21.93 16.21 37.67
N TYR A 121 -20.78 16.86 37.53
CA TYR A 121 -20.33 17.89 38.47
C TYR A 121 -21.32 19.05 38.58
N TRP A 122 -21.80 19.55 37.45
CA TRP A 122 -22.75 20.65 37.41
C TRP A 122 -24.07 20.30 38.10
N PHE A 123 -24.57 19.07 37.92
CA PHE A 123 -25.77 18.60 38.60
C PHE A 123 -25.53 18.36 40.10
N LEU A 124 -24.38 17.78 40.46
CA LEU A 124 -24.03 17.51 41.85
C LEU A 124 -23.89 18.80 42.65
N GLN A 125 -23.21 19.82 42.11
CA GLN A 125 -23.03 21.12 42.78
C GLN A 125 -24.34 21.82 43.12
N LYS A 126 -25.41 21.57 42.36
CA LYS A 126 -26.74 22.10 42.65
C LYS A 126 -27.38 21.44 43.87
N LYS A 127 -27.12 20.15 44.10
CA LYS A 127 -27.75 19.37 45.18
C LYS A 127 -26.86 19.22 46.42
N VAL A 128 -25.54 19.20 46.24
CA VAL A 128 -24.54 18.89 47.26
C VAL A 128 -23.43 19.93 47.23
N LYS A 129 -23.39 20.79 48.24
CA LYS A 129 -22.38 21.86 48.40
C LYS A 129 -21.11 21.40 49.14
N GLN A 130 -21.05 20.14 49.57
CA GLN A 130 -19.92 19.61 50.33
C GLN A 130 -18.71 19.36 49.41
N LYS A 131 -17.60 20.06 49.65
CA LYS A 131 -16.36 19.97 48.86
C LYS A 131 -15.83 18.54 48.73
N TYR A 132 -15.85 17.77 49.82
CA TYR A 132 -15.32 16.41 49.83
C TYR A 132 -16.14 15.43 48.97
N ALA A 133 -17.46 15.61 48.89
CA ALA A 133 -18.31 14.81 48.00
C ALA A 133 -17.97 15.05 46.52
N GLN A 134 -17.67 16.30 46.16
CA GLN A 134 -17.25 16.68 44.80
C GLN A 134 -15.86 16.15 44.46
N ILE A 135 -14.93 16.08 45.42
CA ILE A 135 -13.62 15.45 45.20
C ILE A 135 -13.79 13.94 45.03
N ALA A 136 -14.57 13.30 45.90
CA ALA A 136 -14.81 11.85 45.85
C ALA A 136 -15.40 11.42 44.50
N ILE A 137 -16.39 12.16 43.97
CA ILE A 137 -16.96 11.82 42.66
C ILE A 137 -15.95 11.96 41.51
N GLY A 138 -15.05 12.94 41.60
CA GLY A 138 -13.96 13.10 40.63
C GLY A 138 -13.02 11.91 40.61
N VAL A 139 -12.62 11.45 41.80
CA VAL A 139 -11.79 10.27 41.95
C VAL A 139 -12.47 9.02 41.38
N ILE A 140 -13.77 8.85 41.66
CA ILE A 140 -14.56 7.73 41.10
C ILE A 140 -14.61 7.82 39.56
N LEU A 141 -14.88 9.00 39.01
CA LEU A 141 -14.97 9.21 37.56
C LEU A 141 -13.62 9.05 36.85
N MET A 142 -12.49 9.38 37.51
CA MET A 142 -11.14 9.06 37.02
C MET A 142 -10.89 7.55 36.93
N GLY A 143 -11.61 6.74 37.71
CA GLY A 143 -11.57 5.29 37.59
C GLY A 143 -11.94 4.78 36.20
N ILE A 144 -12.76 5.51 35.44
CA ILE A 144 -13.22 5.11 34.09
C ILE A 144 -12.07 5.13 33.07
N PRO A 145 -11.39 6.26 32.80
CA PRO A 145 -10.26 6.26 31.86
C PRO A 145 -9.11 5.38 32.35
N LEU A 146 -8.88 5.25 33.66
CA LEU A 146 -7.89 4.33 34.21
C LEU A 146 -8.24 2.87 33.87
N MET A 147 -9.49 2.45 34.11
CA MET A 147 -9.97 1.12 33.79
C MET A 147 -9.90 0.83 32.28
N MET A 148 -10.21 1.80 31.42
CA MET A 148 -10.00 1.66 29.98
C MET A 148 -8.53 1.47 29.62
N GLY A 149 -7.63 2.25 30.23
CA GLY A 149 -6.19 2.16 30.02
C GLY A 149 -5.64 0.79 30.41
N PHE A 150 -5.95 0.32 31.62
CA PHE A 150 -5.50 -0.99 32.11
C PHE A 150 -6.03 -2.16 31.28
N GLN A 151 -7.31 -2.13 30.91
CA GLN A 151 -7.89 -3.21 30.12
C GLN A 151 -7.33 -3.27 28.70
N ASN A 152 -6.98 -2.14 28.10
CA ASN A 152 -6.40 -2.10 26.76
C ASN A 152 -4.88 -2.31 26.75
N TYR A 153 -4.20 -2.23 27.89
CA TYR A 153 -2.73 -2.21 27.92
C TYR A 153 -2.11 -3.45 27.26
N ASN A 154 -2.46 -4.66 27.73
CA ASN A 154 -1.91 -5.91 27.19
C ASN A 154 -2.33 -6.12 25.72
N VAL A 155 -3.59 -5.85 25.39
CA VAL A 155 -4.15 -6.00 24.03
C VAL A 155 -3.42 -5.15 23.01
N HIS A 156 -2.92 -3.99 23.43
CA HIS A 156 -2.19 -3.05 22.59
C HIS A 156 -0.68 -3.10 22.81
N ASP A 157 -0.17 -3.96 23.69
CA ASP A 157 1.26 -4.18 23.81
C ASP A 157 1.77 -4.89 22.54
N ARG A 158 2.80 -4.31 21.94
CA ARG A 158 3.46 -4.81 20.74
C ARG A 158 4.93 -5.12 21.02
N SER A 159 5.39 -5.00 22.27
CA SER A 159 6.79 -5.20 22.69
C SER A 159 7.37 -6.57 22.31
N GLY A 160 6.53 -7.61 22.25
CA GLY A 160 6.91 -8.96 21.84
C GLY A 160 6.72 -9.28 20.35
N ARG A 161 6.30 -8.31 19.52
CA ARG A 161 5.95 -8.58 18.11
C ARG A 161 7.11 -8.26 17.17
N TYR A 162 7.97 -9.26 16.94
CA TYR A 162 9.17 -9.11 16.12
C TYR A 162 9.01 -9.53 14.65
N ALA A 163 7.86 -10.08 14.23
CA ALA A 163 7.70 -10.65 12.89
C ALA A 163 8.11 -9.70 11.74
N ALA A 164 7.71 -8.42 11.81
CA ALA A 164 8.09 -7.43 10.81
C ALA A 164 9.60 -7.12 10.85
N TYR A 165 10.16 -7.01 12.05
CA TYR A 165 11.59 -6.79 12.25
C TYR A 165 12.43 -7.97 11.74
N ASP A 166 12.11 -9.18 12.19
CA ASP A 166 12.81 -10.41 11.84
C ASP A 166 12.74 -10.68 10.34
N TYR A 167 11.59 -10.41 9.71
CA TYR A 167 11.43 -10.46 8.27
C TYR A 167 12.38 -9.48 7.57
N ALA A 168 12.36 -8.21 7.98
CA ALA A 168 13.18 -7.16 7.36
C ALA A 168 14.68 -7.44 7.51
N TYR A 169 15.11 -7.79 8.73
CA TYR A 169 16.48 -8.15 9.04
C TYR A 169 16.94 -9.36 8.23
N SER A 170 16.15 -10.44 8.20
CA SER A 170 16.50 -11.66 7.47
C SER A 170 16.55 -11.42 5.96
N SER A 171 15.64 -10.62 5.42
CA SER A 171 15.60 -10.27 4.00
C SER A 171 16.81 -9.44 3.58
N LEU A 172 17.26 -8.50 4.42
CA LEU A 172 18.37 -7.62 4.12
C LEU A 172 19.74 -8.23 4.44
N LYS A 173 19.87 -9.04 5.49
CA LYS A 173 21.18 -9.48 6.02
C LYS A 173 22.00 -10.28 5.01
N SER A 174 21.37 -11.20 4.28
CA SER A 174 22.08 -12.11 3.36
C SER A 174 22.37 -11.50 1.99
N LEU A 175 21.82 -10.32 1.69
CA LEU A 175 21.99 -9.72 0.37
C LEU A 175 23.45 -9.33 0.13
N PRO A 176 23.97 -9.47 -1.09
CA PRO A 176 25.27 -8.93 -1.44
C PRO A 176 25.38 -7.41 -1.20
N LYS A 177 26.61 -6.89 -1.15
CA LYS A 177 26.83 -5.45 -1.01
C LYS A 177 26.32 -4.67 -2.22
N ASN A 178 25.69 -3.52 -2.00
CA ASN A 178 25.15 -2.60 -3.02
C ASN A 178 24.01 -3.17 -3.88
N ASP A 179 23.36 -4.23 -3.42
CA ASP A 179 22.31 -4.95 -4.14
C ASP A 179 21.11 -4.07 -4.50
N ILE A 180 20.39 -4.45 -5.57
CA ILE A 180 19.06 -3.91 -5.89
C ILE A 180 18.04 -4.98 -5.52
N MET A 181 17.30 -4.77 -4.43
CA MET A 181 16.29 -5.70 -3.96
C MET A 181 14.91 -5.26 -4.44
N PHE A 182 14.22 -6.11 -5.19
CA PHE A 182 12.82 -5.92 -5.55
C PHE A 182 11.92 -6.48 -4.46
N VAL A 183 10.98 -5.65 -4.02
CA VAL A 183 9.86 -6.01 -3.14
C VAL A 183 8.57 -5.71 -3.90
N TYR A 184 7.46 -6.34 -3.51
CA TYR A 184 6.22 -6.26 -4.26
C TYR A 184 5.26 -5.23 -3.66
N GLY A 185 4.90 -5.34 -2.38
CA GLY A 185 3.82 -4.58 -1.76
C GLY A 185 4.20 -3.91 -0.45
N ASP A 186 3.19 -3.52 0.32
CA ASP A 186 3.38 -2.75 1.55
C ASP A 186 4.04 -3.57 2.67
N ASN A 187 3.64 -4.84 2.81
CA ASN A 187 4.06 -5.70 3.92
C ASN A 187 5.52 -6.14 3.84
N ASP A 188 6.09 -6.20 2.65
CA ASP A 188 7.51 -6.49 2.40
C ASP A 188 8.35 -5.21 2.25
N THR A 189 7.75 -4.11 1.82
CA THR A 189 8.46 -2.82 1.68
C THR A 189 8.65 -2.10 3.00
N TYR A 190 7.57 -1.87 3.76
CA TYR A 190 7.63 -0.98 4.91
C TYR A 190 8.52 -1.50 6.04
N PRO A 191 8.54 -2.81 6.38
CA PRO A 191 9.46 -3.30 7.39
C PRO A 191 10.92 -3.13 7.00
N VAL A 192 11.25 -3.38 5.72
CA VAL A 192 12.60 -3.22 5.17
C VAL A 192 13.02 -1.74 5.17
N TRP A 193 12.14 -0.84 4.75
CA TRP A 193 12.41 0.60 4.85
C TRP A 193 12.55 1.05 6.31
N ALA A 194 11.68 0.60 7.21
CA ALA A 194 11.72 0.98 8.61
C ALA A 194 13.09 0.71 9.23
N ILE A 195 13.63 -0.51 9.08
CA ILE A 195 14.95 -0.84 9.64
C ILE A 195 16.11 -0.08 8.95
N GLN A 196 16.02 0.22 7.64
CA GLN A 196 17.01 1.07 6.96
C GLN A 196 16.98 2.51 7.51
N GLU A 197 15.80 3.03 7.83
CA GLU A 197 15.57 4.40 8.31
C GLU A 197 15.90 4.56 9.80
N THR A 198 15.49 3.62 10.64
CA THR A 198 15.60 3.76 12.11
C THR A 198 16.87 3.17 12.68
N GLU A 199 17.41 2.11 12.06
CA GLU A 199 18.59 1.39 12.57
C GLU A 199 19.81 1.53 11.66
N GLU A 200 19.67 2.23 10.54
CA GLU A 200 20.72 2.39 9.54
C GLU A 200 21.28 1.04 9.00
N PHE A 201 20.48 -0.02 9.09
CA PHE A 201 20.88 -1.36 8.67
C PHE A 201 20.86 -1.48 7.15
N ARG A 202 21.93 -2.01 6.55
CA ARG A 202 22.01 -2.28 5.09
C ARG A 202 21.58 -1.09 4.21
N LYS A 203 22.00 0.12 4.59
CA LYS A 203 21.81 1.36 3.81
C LYS A 203 22.44 1.34 2.41
N ASP A 204 23.29 0.34 2.13
CA ASP A 204 23.89 0.09 0.82
C ASP A 204 22.92 -0.56 -0.18
N VAL A 205 21.90 -1.28 0.30
CA VAL A 205 20.91 -1.97 -0.56
C VAL A 205 19.87 -0.98 -1.06
N LYS A 206 19.63 -0.97 -2.37
CA LYS A 206 18.55 -0.19 -2.99
C LYS A 206 17.28 -1.05 -3.01
N VAL A 207 16.30 -0.69 -2.19
CA VAL A 207 14.99 -1.36 -2.16
C VAL A 207 14.07 -0.71 -3.19
N VAL A 208 13.50 -1.53 -4.07
CA VAL A 208 12.64 -1.11 -5.17
C VAL A 208 11.30 -1.80 -5.03
N ASN A 209 10.25 -1.04 -4.70
CA ASN A 209 8.90 -1.58 -4.67
C ASN A 209 8.32 -1.61 -6.09
N PHE A 210 8.07 -2.82 -6.59
CA PHE A 210 7.58 -3.07 -7.93
C PHE A 210 6.18 -2.50 -8.18
N THR A 211 5.27 -2.54 -7.21
CA THR A 211 3.95 -1.91 -7.39
C THR A 211 4.04 -0.39 -7.41
N LEU A 212 4.95 0.20 -6.63
CA LEU A 212 5.20 1.65 -6.63
C LEU A 212 6.02 2.12 -7.84
N LEU A 213 6.74 1.24 -8.54
CA LEU A 213 7.34 1.55 -9.85
C LEU A 213 6.31 1.89 -10.96
N SER A 214 5.01 1.89 -10.63
CA SER A 214 3.97 2.46 -11.49
C SER A 214 3.73 3.96 -11.26
N THR A 215 4.27 4.53 -10.18
CA THR A 215 3.98 5.90 -9.73
C THR A 215 5.19 6.84 -9.96
N PRO A 216 5.01 8.01 -10.60
CA PRO A 216 6.13 8.89 -10.98
C PRO A 216 7.03 9.29 -9.82
N TRP A 217 6.43 9.64 -8.66
CA TRP A 217 7.18 10.07 -7.48
C TRP A 217 8.11 8.98 -6.95
N ASN A 218 7.69 7.70 -6.98
CA ASN A 218 8.51 6.60 -6.50
C ASN A 218 9.59 6.22 -7.52
N ILE A 219 9.27 6.29 -8.82
CA ILE A 219 10.26 6.13 -9.90
C ILE A 219 11.40 7.17 -9.72
N ASP A 220 11.07 8.43 -9.45
CA ASP A 220 12.07 9.47 -9.16
C ASP A 220 12.89 9.13 -7.90
N GLN A 221 12.24 8.58 -6.87
CA GLN A 221 12.90 8.20 -5.62
C GLN A 221 13.91 7.06 -5.80
N VAL A 222 13.61 6.02 -6.58
CA VAL A 222 14.56 4.90 -6.79
C VAL A 222 15.71 5.28 -7.73
N LYS A 223 15.50 6.27 -8.59
CA LYS A 223 16.49 6.82 -9.53
C LYS A 223 17.43 7.87 -8.91
N ARG A 224 17.25 8.20 -7.63
CA ARG A 224 18.23 8.98 -6.85
C ARG A 224 18.98 8.11 -5.85
N ARG A 225 20.14 8.60 -5.43
CA ARG A 225 20.87 8.01 -4.31
C ARG A 225 20.03 8.17 -3.04
N THR A 226 19.94 7.10 -2.25
CA THR A 226 19.26 7.11 -0.94
C THR A 226 20.23 6.51 0.06
N TYR A 227 20.67 7.30 1.05
CA TYR A 227 21.77 6.92 1.93
C TYR A 227 23.03 6.50 1.13
N ASP A 228 23.51 5.29 1.35
CA ASP A 228 24.66 4.70 0.69
C ASP A 228 24.28 3.91 -0.58
N SER A 229 22.98 3.67 -0.81
CA SER A 229 22.50 2.93 -1.97
C SER A 229 22.52 3.77 -3.24
N MET A 230 23.23 3.26 -4.25
CA MET A 230 23.29 3.89 -5.58
C MET A 230 21.94 3.79 -6.29
N PRO A 231 21.57 4.81 -7.09
CA PRO A 231 20.31 4.83 -7.85
C PRO A 231 20.20 3.62 -8.78
N VAL A 232 18.97 3.18 -9.06
CA VAL A 232 18.76 2.17 -10.10
C VAL A 232 19.30 2.69 -11.44
N PRO A 233 19.96 1.85 -12.25
CA PRO A 233 20.38 2.24 -13.58
C PRO A 233 19.14 2.50 -14.43
N SER A 234 19.08 3.62 -15.13
CA SER A 234 17.90 4.02 -15.90
C SER A 234 18.29 5.09 -16.92
N THR A 235 17.64 5.07 -18.09
CA THR A 235 17.82 6.10 -19.14
C THR A 235 16.54 6.84 -19.49
N LEU A 236 15.40 6.40 -18.92
CA LEU A 236 14.14 7.12 -19.00
C LEU A 236 14.24 8.42 -18.19
N THR A 237 13.53 9.45 -18.62
CA THR A 237 13.41 10.76 -17.97
C THR A 237 12.03 10.91 -17.35
N HIS A 238 11.81 11.91 -16.49
CA HIS A 238 10.51 12.12 -15.85
C HIS A 238 9.35 12.23 -16.86
N GLU A 239 9.61 12.86 -18.01
CA GLU A 239 8.64 12.94 -19.12
C GLU A 239 8.23 11.59 -19.69
N ASP A 240 9.07 10.56 -19.58
CA ASP A 240 8.77 9.23 -20.11
C ASP A 240 7.82 8.42 -19.19
N TYR A 241 7.63 8.81 -17.93
CA TYR A 241 6.80 8.06 -16.98
C TYR A 241 5.84 8.90 -16.14
N ARG A 242 5.79 10.23 -16.34
CA ARG A 242 4.79 11.09 -15.70
C ARG A 242 3.37 10.66 -16.05
N GLU A 243 2.39 11.21 -15.34
CA GLU A 243 0.99 10.95 -15.64
C GLU A 243 0.66 11.36 -17.09
N GLY A 244 0.00 10.47 -17.84
CA GLY A 244 -0.29 10.70 -19.26
C GLY A 244 0.85 10.37 -20.21
N SER A 245 1.84 9.57 -19.80
CA SER A 245 2.96 9.16 -20.67
C SER A 245 3.30 7.70 -20.42
N ASN A 246 3.29 6.89 -21.49
CA ASN A 246 3.45 5.43 -21.41
C ASN A 246 2.52 4.80 -20.35
N ASP A 247 1.29 5.30 -20.24
CA ASP A 247 0.27 4.77 -19.32
C ASP A 247 -0.06 3.32 -19.70
N GLN A 248 0.06 2.97 -20.99
CA GLN A 248 0.02 1.61 -21.50
C GLN A 248 0.95 1.50 -22.71
N VAL A 249 1.73 0.42 -22.75
CA VAL A 249 2.58 0.06 -23.89
C VAL A 249 2.07 -1.25 -24.47
N TYR A 250 1.56 -1.23 -25.70
CA TYR A 250 1.06 -2.43 -26.39
C TYR A 250 2.21 -3.28 -26.93
N MET A 251 2.13 -4.61 -26.79
CA MET A 251 3.10 -5.55 -27.37
C MET A 251 2.59 -6.04 -28.71
N MET A 252 3.22 -5.60 -29.80
CA MET A 252 2.86 -6.03 -31.15
C MET A 252 3.26 -7.48 -31.40
N THR A 253 2.38 -8.20 -32.09
CA THR A 253 2.63 -9.55 -32.59
C THR A 253 2.88 -9.55 -34.11
N LYS A 254 3.36 -10.67 -34.64
CA LYS A 254 3.51 -10.86 -36.09
C LYS A 254 2.17 -10.74 -36.83
N ASP A 255 1.08 -11.18 -36.20
CA ASP A 255 -0.26 -11.12 -36.77
C ASP A 255 -0.75 -9.68 -36.81
N ASP A 256 -0.48 -8.88 -35.77
CA ASP A 256 -0.78 -7.43 -35.77
C ASP A 256 -0.09 -6.73 -36.95
N TRP A 257 1.20 -7.00 -37.15
CA TRP A 257 1.94 -6.45 -38.29
C TRP A 257 1.36 -6.91 -39.64
N SER A 258 1.06 -8.21 -39.77
CA SER A 258 0.47 -8.77 -40.99
C SER A 258 -0.86 -8.09 -41.33
N ASN A 259 -1.70 -7.86 -40.32
CA ASN A 259 -2.99 -7.20 -40.45
C ASN A 259 -2.84 -5.73 -40.84
N ILE A 260 -1.94 -4.97 -40.19
CA ILE A 260 -1.68 -3.56 -40.54
C ILE A 260 -1.26 -3.44 -42.01
N PHE A 261 -0.28 -4.23 -42.45
CA PHE A 261 0.22 -4.13 -43.83
C PHE A 261 -0.77 -4.66 -44.87
N ALA A 262 -1.60 -5.65 -44.54
CA ALA A 262 -2.69 -6.11 -45.41
C ALA A 262 -3.74 -5.00 -45.59
N ASN A 263 -4.19 -4.37 -44.49
CA ASN A 263 -5.16 -3.29 -44.54
C ASN A 263 -4.65 -2.07 -45.33
N LEU A 264 -3.38 -1.70 -45.17
CA LEU A 264 -2.76 -0.62 -45.93
C LEU A 264 -2.74 -0.92 -47.44
N LYS A 265 -2.40 -2.16 -47.81
CA LYS A 265 -2.41 -2.61 -49.20
C LYS A 265 -3.83 -2.55 -49.79
N ASP A 266 -4.83 -3.00 -49.05
CA ASP A 266 -6.23 -2.99 -49.48
C ASP A 266 -6.78 -1.56 -49.65
N GLN A 267 -6.26 -0.60 -48.87
CA GLN A 267 -6.56 0.83 -49.00
C GLN A 267 -5.77 1.53 -50.13
N GLY A 268 -4.90 0.81 -50.84
CA GLY A 268 -4.09 1.36 -51.93
C GLY A 268 -2.91 2.21 -51.47
N ALA A 269 -2.49 2.09 -50.21
CA ALA A 269 -1.29 2.76 -49.72
C ALA A 269 -0.02 2.21 -50.42
N PRO A 270 1.00 3.05 -50.67
CA PRO A 270 2.22 2.61 -51.33
C PRO A 270 3.00 1.60 -50.45
N ASP A 271 3.75 0.70 -51.08
CA ASP A 271 4.57 -0.29 -50.35
C ASP A 271 5.65 0.37 -49.46
N THR A 272 5.97 1.63 -49.71
CA THR A 272 6.89 2.44 -48.89
C THR A 272 6.29 2.91 -47.55
N GLU A 273 4.96 2.85 -47.40
CA GLU A 273 4.28 3.24 -46.17
C GLU A 273 4.76 2.38 -45.00
N PHE A 274 5.14 3.03 -43.90
CA PHE A 274 5.73 2.40 -42.71
C PHE A 274 6.90 1.42 -42.99
N ALA A 275 7.70 1.67 -44.04
CA ALA A 275 8.80 0.78 -44.44
C ALA A 275 9.76 0.42 -43.28
N ALA A 276 10.00 1.34 -42.35
CA ALA A 276 10.86 1.12 -41.18
C ALA A 276 10.37 -0.01 -40.23
N PHE A 277 9.08 -0.32 -40.26
CA PHE A 277 8.45 -1.33 -39.40
C PHE A 277 8.24 -2.69 -40.10
N ARG A 278 8.36 -2.75 -41.44
CA ARG A 278 8.17 -4.01 -42.20
C ARG A 278 9.11 -5.13 -41.76
N LYS A 279 10.28 -4.80 -41.22
CA LYS A 279 11.22 -5.80 -40.68
C LYS A 279 10.61 -6.65 -39.55
N TYR A 280 9.62 -6.14 -38.81
CA TYR A 280 8.97 -6.88 -37.72
C TYR A 280 7.96 -7.93 -38.20
N LEU A 281 7.73 -8.06 -39.51
CA LEU A 281 7.06 -9.23 -40.10
C LEU A 281 7.87 -10.51 -39.94
N THR A 282 9.21 -10.39 -39.84
CA THR A 282 10.14 -11.52 -39.71
C THR A 282 10.96 -11.46 -38.43
N GLN A 283 11.28 -10.27 -37.93
CA GLN A 283 11.96 -10.07 -36.66
C GLN A 283 10.97 -10.19 -35.49
N ASP A 284 11.12 -11.24 -34.69
CA ASP A 284 10.25 -11.55 -33.55
C ASP A 284 10.84 -11.16 -32.18
N SER A 285 12.04 -10.58 -32.16
CA SER A 285 12.77 -10.24 -30.94
C SER A 285 13.66 -9.00 -31.08
N MET A 286 13.97 -8.38 -29.95
CA MET A 286 14.94 -7.28 -29.87
C MET A 286 15.63 -7.27 -28.50
N THR A 287 16.76 -6.58 -28.37
CA THR A 287 17.38 -6.38 -27.06
C THR A 287 16.57 -5.43 -26.19
N LEU A 288 16.69 -5.53 -24.87
CA LEU A 288 16.03 -4.57 -23.97
C LEU A 288 16.48 -3.12 -24.23
N LYS A 289 17.74 -2.91 -24.61
CA LYS A 289 18.25 -1.58 -24.95
C LYS A 289 17.60 -1.02 -26.20
N GLU A 290 17.37 -1.85 -27.22
CA GLU A 290 16.60 -1.46 -28.41
C GLU A 290 15.13 -1.16 -28.06
N ALA A 291 14.52 -1.95 -27.18
CA ALA A 291 13.15 -1.71 -26.73
C ALA A 291 13.01 -0.35 -26.02
N ILE A 292 13.90 -0.01 -25.08
CA ILE A 292 13.87 1.29 -24.40
C ILE A 292 14.14 2.44 -25.38
N ASN A 293 15.10 2.29 -26.29
CA ASN A 293 15.33 3.30 -27.33
C ASN A 293 14.12 3.46 -28.25
N PHE A 294 13.42 2.38 -28.57
CA PHE A 294 12.19 2.41 -29.35
C PHE A 294 11.08 3.18 -28.62
N LEU A 295 10.91 2.98 -27.31
CA LEU A 295 9.91 3.72 -26.53
C LEU A 295 10.16 5.23 -26.56
N LYS A 296 11.43 5.63 -26.47
CA LYS A 296 11.88 7.03 -26.50
C LYS A 296 11.83 7.67 -27.89
N MET A 297 11.85 6.85 -28.95
CA MET A 297 11.81 7.32 -30.33
C MET A 297 10.51 8.09 -30.60
N LYS A 298 10.65 9.29 -31.17
CA LYS A 298 9.57 10.13 -31.69
C LYS A 298 9.59 10.07 -33.21
N SER A 299 8.49 9.67 -33.83
CA SER A 299 8.36 9.56 -35.29
C SER A 299 6.87 9.68 -35.65
N PRO A 300 6.52 10.47 -36.69
CA PRO A 300 5.14 10.57 -37.16
C PRO A 300 4.54 9.20 -37.51
N GLU A 301 5.32 8.32 -38.12
CA GLU A 301 4.89 6.96 -38.49
C GLU A 301 4.54 6.12 -37.27
N LYS A 302 5.34 6.24 -36.20
CA LYS A 302 5.06 5.57 -34.93
C LYS A 302 3.78 6.10 -34.31
N ASP A 303 3.58 7.41 -34.33
CA ASP A 303 2.37 8.05 -33.77
C ASP A 303 1.11 7.60 -34.52
N GLU A 304 1.16 7.46 -35.85
CA GLU A 304 0.05 6.90 -36.64
C GLU A 304 -0.25 5.44 -36.26
N ILE A 305 0.76 4.61 -36.03
CA ILE A 305 0.54 3.23 -35.56
C ILE A 305 -0.09 3.23 -34.16
N VAL A 306 0.33 4.11 -33.25
CA VAL A 306 -0.31 4.23 -31.92
C VAL A 306 -1.78 4.62 -32.08
N LYS A 307 -2.11 5.55 -32.97
CA LYS A 307 -3.50 5.93 -33.27
C LYS A 307 -4.31 4.78 -33.87
N MET A 308 -3.70 3.94 -34.71
CA MET A 308 -4.37 2.75 -35.23
C MET A 308 -4.70 1.73 -34.12
N ILE A 309 -3.88 1.64 -33.08
CA ILE A 309 -4.07 0.71 -31.97
C ILE A 309 -5.07 1.26 -30.93
N PHE A 310 -4.94 2.53 -30.56
CA PHE A 310 -5.64 3.13 -29.41
C PHE A 310 -6.71 4.17 -29.79
N GLY A 311 -6.81 4.52 -31.08
CA GLY A 311 -7.63 5.62 -31.56
C GLY A 311 -6.90 6.97 -31.54
N GLU A 312 -7.49 7.97 -32.19
CA GLU A 312 -6.93 9.33 -32.25
C GLU A 312 -6.98 10.07 -30.91
N GLU A 313 -7.93 9.71 -30.06
CA GLU A 313 -8.08 10.35 -28.76
C GLU A 313 -7.01 9.84 -27.78
N ARG A 314 -6.24 10.78 -27.22
CA ARG A 314 -5.27 10.50 -26.13
C ARG A 314 -4.15 9.52 -26.53
N TYR A 315 -3.87 9.34 -27.83
CA TYR A 315 -2.78 8.48 -28.32
C TYR A 315 -1.42 8.82 -27.67
N GLU A 316 -1.18 10.10 -27.34
CA GLU A 316 0.03 10.59 -26.66
C GLU A 316 0.30 9.93 -25.30
N LYS A 317 -0.73 9.37 -24.66
CA LYS A 317 -0.59 8.63 -23.39
C LYS A 317 -0.08 7.21 -23.57
N PHE A 318 -0.12 6.70 -24.79
CA PHE A 318 0.13 5.30 -25.10
C PHE A 318 1.39 5.14 -25.95
N ASN A 319 1.88 3.91 -26.01
CA ASN A 319 3.04 3.55 -26.82
C ASN A 319 2.91 2.08 -27.24
N PHE A 320 3.87 1.59 -28.02
CA PHE A 320 3.96 0.16 -28.30
C PHE A 320 5.42 -0.29 -28.35
N LEU A 321 5.63 -1.60 -28.21
CA LEU A 321 6.85 -2.28 -28.59
C LEU A 321 6.55 -3.17 -29.80
N PRO A 322 7.46 -3.23 -30.80
CA PRO A 322 7.17 -3.90 -32.05
C PRO A 322 7.24 -5.44 -31.96
N VAL A 323 7.66 -5.97 -30.81
CA VAL A 323 7.80 -7.40 -30.51
C VAL A 323 7.53 -7.61 -29.01
N SER A 324 7.24 -8.85 -28.61
CA SER A 324 7.05 -9.26 -27.21
C SER A 324 8.21 -10.07 -26.62
N LYS A 325 9.21 -10.45 -27.44
CA LYS A 325 10.39 -11.21 -27.01
C LYS A 325 11.60 -10.29 -26.89
N PHE A 326 12.18 -10.23 -25.70
CA PHE A 326 13.31 -9.38 -25.39
C PHE A 326 14.56 -10.19 -25.04
N VAL A 327 15.72 -9.66 -25.40
CA VAL A 327 17.01 -10.25 -25.06
C VAL A 327 17.78 -9.32 -24.12
N LEU A 328 18.20 -9.86 -22.98
CA LEU A 328 19.10 -9.20 -22.03
C LEU A 328 20.50 -9.82 -22.18
N PRO A 329 21.47 -9.12 -22.78
CA PRO A 329 22.85 -9.59 -22.82
C PRO A 329 23.45 -9.70 -21.41
N VAL A 330 24.19 -10.78 -21.18
CA VAL A 330 24.87 -11.02 -19.89
C VAL A 330 26.33 -10.58 -20.01
N ASN A 331 26.73 -9.60 -19.22
CA ASN A 331 28.12 -9.18 -19.12
C ASN A 331 28.85 -10.02 -18.08
N VAL A 332 29.26 -11.23 -18.48
CA VAL A 332 29.93 -12.21 -17.60
C VAL A 332 31.19 -11.62 -16.96
N ASN A 333 31.97 -10.83 -17.70
CA ASN A 333 33.18 -10.19 -17.18
C ASN A 333 32.86 -9.23 -16.02
N ASN A 334 31.83 -8.39 -16.16
CA ASN A 334 31.39 -7.52 -15.08
C ASN A 334 30.78 -8.33 -13.92
N ALA A 335 30.01 -9.37 -14.20
CA ALA A 335 29.41 -10.22 -13.17
C ALA A 335 30.47 -10.91 -12.29
N VAL A 336 31.58 -11.38 -12.88
CA VAL A 336 32.72 -11.91 -12.14
C VAL A 336 33.42 -10.80 -11.36
N LYS A 337 33.68 -9.64 -11.99
CA LYS A 337 34.37 -8.51 -11.35
C LYS A 337 33.60 -7.94 -10.16
N SER A 338 32.27 -7.94 -10.22
CA SER A 338 31.39 -7.45 -9.17
C SER A 338 31.08 -8.50 -8.09
N GLY A 339 31.52 -9.75 -8.30
CA GLY A 339 31.28 -10.86 -7.37
C GLY A 339 29.85 -11.39 -7.39
N ILE A 340 29.06 -11.10 -8.44
CA ILE A 340 27.75 -11.73 -8.65
C ILE A 340 27.91 -13.25 -8.86
N ILE A 341 28.95 -13.63 -9.62
CA ILE A 341 29.34 -15.02 -9.84
C ILE A 341 30.85 -15.18 -9.63
N THR A 342 31.28 -16.41 -9.37
CA THR A 342 32.70 -16.76 -9.29
C THR A 342 33.33 -16.95 -10.67
N PRO A 343 34.67 -16.84 -10.81
CA PRO A 343 35.36 -17.16 -12.06
C PRO A 343 35.11 -18.59 -12.57
N ALA A 344 34.89 -19.55 -11.67
CA ALA A 344 34.58 -20.93 -12.02
C ALA A 344 33.17 -21.08 -12.63
N GLU A 345 32.22 -20.23 -12.22
CA GLU A 345 30.85 -20.21 -12.74
C GLU A 345 30.74 -19.48 -14.08
N ALA A 346 31.71 -18.64 -14.44
CA ALA A 346 31.72 -17.88 -15.69
C ALA A 346 31.55 -18.76 -16.95
N GLN A 347 32.08 -19.99 -16.93
CA GLN A 347 31.93 -20.94 -18.04
C GLN A 347 30.51 -21.51 -18.18
N LYS A 348 29.73 -21.49 -17.09
CA LYS A 348 28.34 -21.95 -17.04
C LYS A 348 27.34 -20.81 -17.20
N ALA A 349 27.81 -19.56 -17.18
CA ALA A 349 26.95 -18.40 -17.29
C ALA A 349 26.33 -18.32 -18.70
N GLU A 350 25.02 -18.13 -18.74
CA GLU A 350 24.32 -17.82 -19.97
C GLU A 350 24.87 -16.52 -20.57
N LYS A 351 25.00 -16.46 -21.89
CA LYS A 351 25.46 -15.24 -22.58
C LYS A 351 24.35 -14.20 -22.72
N GLN A 352 23.10 -14.64 -22.67
CA GLN A 352 21.92 -13.82 -22.80
C GLN A 352 20.74 -14.47 -22.08
N ILE A 353 19.84 -13.64 -21.57
CA ILE A 353 18.57 -14.07 -20.99
C ILE A 353 17.47 -13.67 -21.97
N VAL A 354 16.63 -14.63 -22.36
CA VAL A 354 15.48 -14.39 -23.23
C VAL A 354 14.24 -14.22 -22.37
N ILE A 355 13.56 -13.09 -22.54
CA ILE A 355 12.33 -12.72 -21.82
C ILE A 355 11.19 -12.73 -22.82
N ASP A 356 10.25 -13.65 -22.64
CA ASP A 356 9.04 -13.74 -23.45
C ASP A 356 7.87 -13.11 -22.67
N TYR A 357 7.53 -11.87 -23.01
CA TYR A 357 6.49 -11.11 -22.30
C TYR A 357 5.11 -11.58 -22.75
N LYS A 358 4.34 -12.16 -21.81
CA LYS A 358 3.06 -12.82 -22.11
C LYS A 358 1.85 -11.90 -22.20
N GLY A 359 1.93 -10.69 -21.65
CA GLY A 359 0.83 -9.74 -21.72
C GLY A 359 0.79 -9.01 -23.07
N SER A 360 -0.40 -8.66 -23.54
CA SER A 360 -0.55 -7.73 -24.68
C SER A 360 -0.27 -6.29 -24.27
N SER A 361 -0.32 -5.98 -22.98
CA SER A 361 -0.12 -4.64 -22.43
C SER A 361 0.95 -4.65 -21.33
N MET A 362 1.81 -3.64 -21.39
CA MET A 362 2.84 -3.36 -20.38
C MET A 362 2.57 -2.01 -19.74
N PHE A 363 2.62 -2.00 -18.41
CA PHE A 363 2.45 -0.80 -17.59
C PHE A 363 3.80 -0.32 -17.05
N LYS A 364 3.80 0.87 -16.44
CA LYS A 364 5.01 1.58 -16.00
C LYS A 364 5.95 0.76 -15.11
N ASN A 365 5.42 -0.07 -14.22
CA ASN A 365 6.22 -0.95 -13.37
C ASN A 365 7.10 -1.92 -14.19
N ASN A 366 6.50 -2.62 -15.16
CA ASN A 366 7.23 -3.51 -16.07
C ASN A 366 8.16 -2.74 -17.01
N MET A 367 7.70 -1.60 -17.55
CA MET A 367 8.54 -0.74 -18.38
C MET A 367 9.80 -0.27 -17.65
N MET A 368 9.65 0.16 -16.39
CA MET A 368 10.78 0.57 -15.55
C MET A 368 11.69 -0.61 -15.22
N MET A 369 11.14 -1.81 -14.97
CA MET A 369 11.96 -3.00 -14.78
C MET A 369 12.80 -3.31 -16.04
N LEU A 370 12.21 -3.18 -17.23
CA LEU A 370 12.95 -3.34 -18.49
C LEU A 370 14.06 -2.29 -18.66
N ASP A 371 13.81 -1.03 -18.31
CA ASP A 371 14.83 0.04 -18.36
C ASP A 371 15.97 -0.19 -17.37
N ILE A 372 15.66 -0.69 -16.18
CA ILE A 372 16.66 -1.08 -15.18
C ILE A 372 17.54 -2.20 -15.74
N LEU A 373 16.93 -3.27 -16.25
CA LEU A 373 17.66 -4.41 -16.81
C LEU A 373 18.47 -4.01 -18.06
N ALA A 374 17.94 -3.15 -18.93
CA ALA A 374 18.63 -2.66 -20.12
C ALA A 374 19.94 -1.91 -19.81
N ASN A 375 20.04 -1.33 -18.60
CA ASN A 375 21.16 -0.47 -18.19
C ASN A 375 21.99 -1.05 -17.03
N PHE A 376 21.68 -2.27 -16.60
CA PHE A 376 22.25 -2.89 -15.40
C PHE A 376 23.75 -3.19 -15.49
N ASP A 377 24.22 -3.65 -16.65
CA ASP A 377 25.63 -3.96 -16.96
C ASP A 377 26.35 -4.86 -15.93
N TRP A 378 25.60 -5.58 -15.08
CA TRP A 378 26.10 -6.60 -14.15
C TRP A 378 27.19 -6.11 -13.18
N LYS A 379 27.15 -4.82 -12.80
CA LYS A 379 28.14 -4.18 -11.91
C LYS A 379 27.84 -4.34 -10.41
N ARG A 380 26.64 -4.78 -10.07
CA ARG A 380 26.18 -5.11 -8.72
C ARG A 380 25.02 -6.11 -8.84
N PRO A 381 24.65 -6.84 -7.78
CA PRO A 381 23.58 -7.84 -7.88
C PRO A 381 22.17 -7.22 -7.95
N ILE A 382 21.20 -8.04 -8.32
CA ILE A 382 19.76 -7.74 -8.33
C ILE A 382 19.02 -8.98 -7.80
N ASN A 383 18.17 -8.81 -6.77
CA ASN A 383 17.42 -9.89 -6.11
C ASN A 383 15.92 -9.61 -6.06
#